data_AF-M4BUX1-F1
#
_entry.id   AF-M4BUX1-F1
#
_cell.length_a   1.000
_cell.length_b   1.000
_cell.length_c   1.000
_cell.angle_alpha   90.00
_cell.angle_beta   90.00
_cell.angle_gamma   90.00
#
_symmetry.space_group_name_H-M   'P 1'
#
loop_
_entity.id
_entity.type
_entity.pdbx_description
1 polymer ?
#
loop_
_entity_poly.entity_id
_entity_poly.type
_entity_poly.pdbx_seq_one_letter_code
_entity_poly.pdbx_strand_id
1 'polypeptide(L)'
;MQSPSSLRLVALAVSASLASLTTTTTAQLVGTSTAEVHPPLTTQTCTKDGCKDDKTSVVLDSNWRWLHKDGGTTNCYTGNTWDKTLCPDPKTCASSCAMDGADYTGTYGITSEADSLSLKLVTKGPYSTNIGSRVYVMDEDDEHYRMYMLLNQEFTFDVDVSELDCGLNGALYFVEMEADGGMKQFPTNKAGAKYGTGYCDAQCPQDIKFINGEANIIGWDPSKSDKNAGSGKYGACCGEMDIWEANSISNAYTSHPCSITTKTKGAYRCTSEKECGVDKNRYSGVCDKDGCDFNPYRMGNKTFFGPGADFTIDTTKKFTVVTRFITDDNTAKGTLTEITRHYVQDGVTHEMPHSNHKAIKDMNSLTDTKCASTKTLFGDKDDHKAKGGLAQMGLSMSRGMVLTISLWADHAAQCLWLDSDYPVTAAKSKPGVSRGTCATTSGVPDEVIAKQAESTVKFTNIRIGDIGTTVKGISIGKSSAVTQDDSEEDTPATKQSNDTPSVDVAAVKGNSEVGGEADEEAVDGAATKETDSEEEVDGAATKETDSEEEVDAAATKGGDPTATKKAEGANPVVPLEADDSEVDPTVAGVATSVGAEEASPTKPTAACKRRH
;
A
#
# COMPACT_ATOMS: atom_id res chain seq x y z
N MET A 1 -6.62 -61.15 -68.42
CA MET A 1 -6.35 -59.95 -67.61
C MET A 1 -6.05 -60.38 -66.18
N GLN A 2 -4.85 -60.00 -65.70
CA GLN A 2 -4.38 -59.80 -64.32
C GLN A 2 -4.59 -60.88 -63.22
N SER A 3 -3.46 -61.53 -62.87
CA SER A 3 -2.72 -61.55 -61.59
C SER A 3 -3.39 -61.36 -60.21
N PRO A 4 -2.74 -61.88 -59.14
CA PRO A 4 -3.40 -62.45 -57.97
C PRO A 4 -3.24 -61.64 -56.67
N SER A 5 -3.97 -62.14 -55.66
CA SER A 5 -4.05 -61.71 -54.27
C SER A 5 -2.70 -61.68 -53.54
N SER A 6 -2.47 -60.57 -52.83
CA SER A 6 -1.26 -60.29 -52.06
C SER A 6 -1.33 -60.78 -50.60
N LEU A 7 -0.15 -61.20 -50.16
CA LEU A 7 0.30 -61.64 -48.85
C LEU A 7 -0.21 -60.83 -47.64
N ARG A 8 -0.43 -61.58 -46.55
CA ARG A 8 -0.48 -61.12 -45.15
C ARG A 8 0.90 -60.61 -44.71
N LEU A 9 0.94 -59.45 -44.05
CA LEU A 9 2.06 -59.04 -43.19
C LEU A 9 1.51 -58.72 -41.79
N VAL A 10 2.02 -59.44 -40.79
CA VAL A 10 1.76 -59.23 -39.36
C VAL A 10 2.75 -58.17 -38.87
N ALA A 11 2.26 -57.05 -38.35
CA ALA A 11 3.07 -56.05 -37.67
C ALA A 11 2.86 -56.17 -36.15
N LEU A 12 3.92 -56.52 -35.43
CA LEU A 12 4.01 -56.37 -33.97
C LEU A 12 4.17 -54.87 -33.66
N ALA A 13 3.23 -54.32 -32.87
CA ALA A 13 3.38 -53.02 -32.26
C ALA A 13 4.10 -53.17 -30.90
N VAL A 14 5.29 -52.60 -30.78
CA VAL A 14 6.01 -52.44 -29.51
C VAL A 14 5.58 -51.11 -28.91
N SER A 15 4.81 -51.15 -27.83
CA SER A 15 4.42 -49.97 -27.05
C SER A 15 5.58 -49.52 -26.18
N ALA A 16 6.23 -48.42 -26.55
CA ALA A 16 7.20 -47.72 -25.69
C ALA A 16 6.44 -46.77 -24.74
N SER A 17 6.36 -47.15 -23.47
CA SER A 17 5.83 -46.31 -22.40
C SER A 17 6.84 -45.21 -22.06
N LEU A 18 6.65 -44.01 -22.61
CA LEU A 18 7.42 -42.83 -22.25
C LEU A 18 6.94 -42.31 -20.88
N ALA A 19 7.62 -42.71 -19.81
CA ALA A 19 7.42 -42.12 -18.49
C ALA A 19 7.86 -40.64 -18.55
N SER A 20 6.89 -39.74 -18.71
CA SER A 20 7.13 -38.31 -18.55
C SER A 20 7.44 -38.07 -17.07
N LEU A 21 8.72 -37.81 -16.76
CA LEU A 21 9.10 -37.14 -15.51
C LEU A 21 8.39 -35.78 -15.53
N THR A 22 7.24 -35.68 -14.85
CA THR A 22 6.67 -34.39 -14.51
C THR A 22 7.67 -33.72 -13.59
N THR A 23 8.42 -32.77 -14.11
CA THR A 23 9.16 -31.81 -13.29
C THR A 23 8.13 -31.18 -12.37
N THR A 24 8.14 -31.55 -11.09
CA THR A 24 7.34 -30.91 -10.06
C THR A 24 7.79 -29.45 -10.01
N THR A 25 7.02 -28.57 -10.63
CA THR A 25 7.27 -27.13 -10.60
C THR A 25 7.19 -26.70 -9.15
N THR A 26 8.30 -26.24 -8.58
CA THR A 26 8.40 -25.76 -7.20
C THR A 26 7.51 -24.52 -7.05
N ALA A 27 6.37 -24.61 -6.36
CA ALA A 27 5.40 -23.53 -6.35
C ALA A 27 4.73 -23.41 -4.98
N GLN A 28 4.48 -22.21 -4.46
CA GLN A 28 3.54 -21.91 -3.38
C GLN A 28 2.19 -22.55 -3.70
N LEU A 29 1.75 -23.47 -2.85
CA LEU A 29 0.63 -24.36 -3.11
C LEU A 29 -0.66 -23.88 -2.46
N VAL A 30 -1.76 -24.51 -2.90
CA VAL A 30 -3.11 -24.33 -2.37
C VAL A 30 -3.46 -25.52 -1.49
N GLY A 31 -3.82 -25.25 -0.24
CA GLY A 31 -4.31 -26.23 0.72
C GLY A 31 -5.71 -26.72 0.33
N THR A 32 -6.10 -27.88 0.83
CA THR A 32 -7.41 -28.47 0.54
C THR A 32 -8.18 -28.88 1.79
N SER A 33 -7.69 -28.52 2.99
CA SER A 33 -8.35 -28.90 4.24
C SER A 33 -9.56 -28.02 4.51
N THR A 34 -9.51 -26.76 4.09
CA THR A 34 -10.60 -25.78 4.19
C THR A 34 -10.87 -25.20 2.81
N ALA A 35 -12.12 -25.25 2.35
CA ALA A 35 -12.50 -24.60 1.10
C ALA A 35 -12.41 -23.08 1.26
N GLU A 36 -11.84 -22.41 0.26
CA GLU A 36 -11.89 -20.94 0.21
C GLU A 36 -13.24 -20.47 -0.36
N VAL A 37 -13.96 -19.69 0.45
CA VAL A 37 -15.26 -19.11 0.09
C VAL A 37 -15.27 -17.65 0.54
N HIS A 38 -15.18 -16.73 -0.43
CA HIS A 38 -15.13 -15.29 -0.15
C HIS A 38 -16.48 -14.75 0.33
N PRO A 39 -16.54 -13.99 1.44
CA PRO A 39 -17.74 -13.27 1.84
C PRO A 39 -18.17 -12.24 0.77
N PRO A 40 -19.46 -12.16 0.41
CA PRO A 40 -19.93 -11.19 -0.57
C PRO A 40 -19.89 -9.78 0.00
N LEU A 41 -19.50 -8.80 -0.82
CA LEU A 41 -19.54 -7.37 -0.47
C LEU A 41 -19.97 -6.61 -1.72
N THR A 42 -21.22 -6.16 -1.80
CA THR A 42 -21.72 -5.36 -2.91
C THR A 42 -21.06 -3.97 -2.91
N THR A 43 -20.37 -3.66 -4.00
CA THR A 43 -19.92 -2.29 -4.32
C THR A 43 -20.81 -1.71 -5.41
N GLN A 44 -20.64 -0.44 -5.77
CA GLN A 44 -21.48 0.20 -6.78
C GLN A 44 -20.68 1.05 -7.76
N THR A 45 -21.10 1.03 -9.02
CA THR A 45 -20.64 1.94 -10.07
C THR A 45 -21.71 2.97 -10.39
N CYS A 46 -21.38 4.24 -10.26
CA CYS A 46 -22.28 5.38 -10.40
C CYS A 46 -22.03 6.16 -11.69
N THR A 47 -23.13 6.53 -12.33
CA THR A 47 -23.16 7.52 -13.42
C THR A 47 -24.15 8.62 -13.08
N LYS A 48 -24.32 9.60 -13.98
CA LYS A 48 -25.35 10.63 -13.84
C LYS A 48 -26.78 10.06 -13.74
N ASP A 49 -27.00 8.84 -14.23
CA ASP A 49 -28.31 8.19 -14.22
C ASP A 49 -28.58 7.44 -12.90
N GLY A 50 -27.57 7.29 -12.04
CA GLY A 50 -27.66 6.56 -10.77
C GLY A 50 -26.55 5.54 -10.60
N CYS A 51 -26.60 4.80 -9.50
CA CYS A 51 -25.64 3.75 -9.19
C CYS A 51 -26.20 2.37 -9.50
N LYS A 52 -25.33 1.47 -9.98
CA LYS A 52 -25.62 0.05 -10.20
C LYS A 52 -24.77 -0.79 -9.27
N ASP A 53 -25.36 -1.84 -8.73
CA ASP A 53 -24.67 -2.79 -7.87
C ASP A 53 -23.72 -3.66 -8.69
N ASP A 54 -22.49 -3.77 -8.20
CA ASP A 54 -21.46 -4.67 -8.67
C ASP A 54 -21.39 -5.88 -7.74
N LYS A 55 -21.33 -7.08 -8.33
CA LYS A 55 -21.20 -8.32 -7.56
C LYS A 55 -19.73 -8.55 -7.22
N THR A 56 -19.32 -8.04 -6.08
CA THR A 56 -17.97 -8.20 -5.56
C THR A 56 -17.97 -9.03 -4.28
N SER A 57 -16.79 -9.53 -3.89
CA SER A 57 -16.57 -10.27 -2.64
C SER A 57 -15.28 -9.75 -1.97
N VAL A 58 -14.94 -10.27 -0.79
CA VAL A 58 -13.68 -9.94 -0.12
C VAL A 58 -12.84 -11.19 0.13
N VAL A 59 -11.53 -11.07 -0.05
CA VAL A 59 -10.58 -12.14 0.24
C VAL A 59 -9.60 -11.72 1.34
N LEU A 60 -9.31 -12.64 2.27
CA LEU A 60 -8.31 -12.45 3.31
C LEU A 60 -6.90 -12.50 2.74
N ASP A 61 -6.06 -11.57 3.19
CA ASP A 61 -4.62 -11.54 2.90
C ASP A 61 -3.91 -12.84 3.28
N SER A 62 -3.01 -13.27 2.40
CA SER A 62 -2.26 -14.51 2.50
C SER A 62 -1.42 -14.67 3.78
N ASN A 63 -1.00 -13.58 4.42
CA ASN A 63 -0.17 -13.58 5.62
C ASN A 63 -0.93 -14.13 6.84
N TRP A 64 -2.26 -14.03 6.86
CA TRP A 64 -3.11 -14.53 7.94
C TRP A 64 -3.45 -16.02 7.82
N ARG A 65 -3.33 -16.57 6.61
CA ARG A 65 -3.80 -17.92 6.31
C ARG A 65 -2.94 -18.98 7.01
N TRP A 66 -3.60 -20.09 7.34
CA TRP A 66 -2.88 -21.26 7.79
C TRP A 66 -1.97 -21.78 6.68
N LEU A 67 -0.69 -21.94 7.02
CA LEU A 67 0.33 -22.45 6.12
C LEU A 67 0.88 -23.77 6.65
N HIS A 68 0.62 -24.84 5.91
CA HIS A 68 0.97 -26.20 6.32
C HIS A 68 1.64 -26.97 5.19
N LYS A 69 2.28 -28.08 5.53
CA LYS A 69 2.86 -29.00 4.55
C LYS A 69 1.75 -29.50 3.61
N ASP A 70 2.01 -29.49 2.31
CA ASP A 70 1.11 -30.06 1.32
C ASP A 70 0.81 -31.54 1.61
N GLY A 71 -0.46 -31.92 1.42
CA GLY A 71 -0.97 -33.25 1.74
C GLY A 71 -0.92 -33.65 3.22
N GLY A 72 -0.69 -32.71 4.15
CA GLY A 72 -0.64 -32.97 5.59
C GLY A 72 -1.07 -31.76 6.43
N THR A 73 -0.89 -31.84 7.75
CA THR A 73 -1.33 -30.79 8.69
C THR A 73 -0.18 -30.19 9.51
N THR A 74 1.07 -30.53 9.19
CA THR A 74 2.25 -29.99 9.88
C THR A 74 2.46 -28.54 9.44
N ASN A 75 2.49 -27.61 10.39
CA ASN A 75 2.68 -26.19 10.06
C ASN A 75 4.05 -25.93 9.41
N CYS A 76 4.07 -25.12 8.36
CA CYS A 76 5.30 -24.53 7.85
C CYS A 76 5.69 -23.26 8.60
N TYR A 77 4.73 -22.60 9.24
CA TYR A 77 4.91 -21.39 10.03
C TYR A 77 4.05 -21.44 11.29
N THR A 78 4.63 -21.22 12.47
CA THR A 78 3.91 -21.23 13.76
C THR A 78 4.37 -20.08 14.64
N GLY A 79 3.41 -19.35 15.22
CA GLY A 79 3.71 -18.12 15.95
C GLY A 79 4.35 -17.14 14.99
N ASN A 80 5.65 -16.89 15.18
CA ASN A 80 6.46 -16.04 14.32
C ASN A 80 7.70 -16.74 13.72
N THR A 81 7.70 -18.08 13.65
CA THR A 81 8.86 -18.89 13.21
C THR A 81 8.50 -19.88 12.10
N TRP A 82 9.39 -20.02 11.11
CA TRP A 82 9.32 -21.01 10.04
C TRP A 82 9.88 -22.38 10.47
N ASP A 83 9.27 -23.47 10.01
CA ASP A 83 9.81 -24.82 10.18
C ASP A 83 11.04 -25.01 9.28
N LYS A 84 12.22 -25.14 9.86
CA LYS A 84 13.49 -25.23 9.12
C LYS A 84 13.66 -26.53 8.30
N THR A 85 12.88 -27.56 8.60
CA THR A 85 12.92 -28.84 7.87
C THR A 85 12.08 -28.73 6.60
N LEU A 86 10.91 -28.12 6.68
CA LEU A 86 10.02 -27.88 5.54
C LEU A 86 10.47 -26.68 4.70
N CYS A 87 11.10 -25.69 5.34
CA CYS A 87 11.57 -24.45 4.74
C CYS A 87 13.09 -24.24 4.93
N PRO A 88 13.94 -25.08 4.31
CA PRO A 88 15.39 -24.90 4.34
C PRO A 88 15.86 -23.76 3.41
N ASP A 89 15.10 -23.49 2.35
CA ASP A 89 15.32 -22.40 1.40
C ASP A 89 13.96 -21.90 0.84
N PRO A 90 13.91 -20.67 0.27
CA PRO A 90 12.67 -20.07 -0.23
C PRO A 90 11.86 -20.92 -1.20
N LYS A 91 12.54 -21.63 -2.13
CA LYS A 91 11.88 -22.38 -3.19
C LYS A 91 11.34 -23.70 -2.68
N THR A 92 12.15 -24.42 -1.88
CA THR A 92 11.71 -25.64 -1.22
C THR A 92 10.52 -25.37 -0.30
N CYS A 93 10.58 -24.29 0.48
CA CYS A 93 9.48 -23.87 1.35
C CYS A 93 8.21 -23.62 0.53
N ALA A 94 8.28 -22.81 -0.52
CA ALA A 94 7.13 -22.57 -1.39
C ALA A 94 6.55 -23.87 -1.95
N SER A 95 7.39 -24.78 -2.44
CA SER A 95 6.94 -26.08 -2.99
C SER A 95 6.46 -27.11 -1.98
N SER A 96 6.75 -26.92 -0.70
CA SER A 96 6.39 -27.86 0.37
C SER A 96 5.16 -27.40 1.14
N CYS A 97 4.81 -26.11 1.05
CA CYS A 97 3.84 -25.46 1.90
C CYS A 97 2.65 -24.95 1.10
N ALA A 98 1.46 -25.29 1.60
CA ALA A 98 0.19 -25.00 1.02
C ALA A 98 -0.59 -24.03 1.91
N MET A 99 -1.21 -23.04 1.28
CA MET A 99 -2.02 -22.01 1.92
C MET A 99 -3.48 -22.42 1.87
N ASP A 100 -4.11 -22.55 3.04
CA ASP A 100 -5.46 -23.11 3.12
C ASP A 100 -6.56 -22.02 3.05
N GLY A 101 -7.81 -22.47 2.90
CA GLY A 101 -8.98 -21.60 2.98
C GLY A 101 -9.18 -20.99 4.37
N ALA A 102 -10.08 -20.01 4.47
CA ALA A 102 -10.31 -19.24 5.69
C ALA A 102 -11.74 -19.39 6.26
N ASP A 103 -11.83 -19.59 7.58
CA ASP A 103 -13.05 -19.32 8.36
C ASP A 103 -13.11 -17.84 8.74
N TYR A 104 -13.66 -17.03 7.82
CA TYR A 104 -13.71 -15.57 7.92
C TYR A 104 -14.31 -15.08 9.24
N THR A 105 -15.46 -15.63 9.65
CA THR A 105 -16.17 -15.14 10.84
C THR A 105 -15.63 -15.75 12.13
N GLY A 106 -15.49 -17.07 12.21
CA GLY A 106 -15.15 -17.75 13.46
C GLY A 106 -13.69 -17.61 13.86
N THR A 107 -12.78 -17.42 12.89
CA THR A 107 -11.34 -17.31 13.15
C THR A 107 -10.82 -15.89 12.99
N TYR A 108 -11.29 -15.15 11.98
CA TYR A 108 -10.74 -13.83 11.65
C TYR A 108 -11.63 -12.64 12.03
N GLY A 109 -12.87 -12.86 12.47
CA GLY A 109 -13.78 -11.79 12.86
C GLY A 109 -14.23 -10.90 11.70
N ILE A 110 -14.19 -11.45 10.49
CA ILE A 110 -14.61 -10.80 9.26
C ILE A 110 -16.05 -11.23 8.99
N THR A 111 -16.94 -10.24 8.89
CA THR A 111 -18.34 -10.46 8.54
C THR A 111 -18.73 -9.52 7.43
N SER A 112 -19.53 -10.01 6.49
CA SER A 112 -20.02 -9.23 5.36
C SER A 112 -21.48 -9.56 5.08
N GLU A 113 -22.31 -8.53 4.94
CA GLU A 113 -23.73 -8.63 4.63
C GLU A 113 -24.10 -7.55 3.61
N ALA A 114 -24.56 -7.97 2.42
CA ALA A 114 -24.87 -7.06 1.30
C ALA A 114 -23.70 -6.09 1.01
N ASP A 115 -23.88 -4.80 1.28
CA ASP A 115 -22.90 -3.72 1.03
C ASP A 115 -22.07 -3.36 2.28
N SER A 116 -22.13 -4.16 3.34
CA SER A 116 -21.47 -3.88 4.63
C SER A 116 -20.39 -4.89 4.97
N LEU A 117 -19.16 -4.41 5.19
CA LEU A 117 -18.03 -5.16 5.72
C LEU A 117 -17.71 -4.72 7.15
N SER A 118 -17.52 -5.67 8.05
CA SER A 118 -17.19 -5.44 9.45
C SER A 118 -15.95 -6.25 9.84
N LEU A 119 -14.94 -5.57 10.39
CA LEU A 119 -13.67 -6.17 10.81
C LEU A 119 -13.50 -5.98 12.32
N LYS A 120 -13.35 -7.08 13.05
CA LYS A 120 -13.13 -7.09 14.50
C LYS A 120 -11.64 -7.20 14.83
N LEU A 121 -11.17 -6.46 15.84
CA LEU A 121 -9.76 -6.48 16.23
C LEU A 121 -9.30 -7.85 16.71
N VAL A 122 -9.95 -8.45 17.71
CA VAL A 122 -9.53 -9.73 18.29
C VAL A 122 -10.61 -10.78 18.11
N THR A 123 -10.23 -11.91 17.50
CA THR A 123 -11.09 -13.08 17.36
C THR A 123 -10.42 -14.32 17.94
N LYS A 124 -11.07 -14.94 18.92
CA LYS A 124 -10.60 -16.17 19.54
C LYS A 124 -11.24 -17.36 18.85
N GLY A 125 -10.58 -17.85 17.80
CA GLY A 125 -10.98 -19.05 17.10
C GLY A 125 -10.69 -20.32 17.93
N PRO A 126 -11.13 -21.49 17.44
CA PRO A 126 -10.92 -22.76 18.13
C PRO A 126 -9.45 -23.19 18.21
N TYR A 127 -8.60 -22.74 17.29
CA TYR A 127 -7.20 -23.17 17.16
C TYR A 127 -6.18 -22.03 17.32
N SER A 128 -6.62 -20.78 17.31
CA SER A 128 -5.75 -19.60 17.37
C SER A 128 -6.49 -18.38 17.91
N THR A 129 -5.74 -17.36 18.31
CA THR A 129 -6.28 -16.01 18.52
C THR A 129 -5.76 -15.12 17.42
N ASN A 130 -6.66 -14.61 16.59
CA ASN A 130 -6.36 -13.64 15.55
C ASN A 130 -6.39 -12.22 16.09
N ILE A 131 -5.47 -11.37 15.60
CA ILE A 131 -5.39 -9.95 15.90
C ILE A 131 -5.29 -9.19 14.57
N GLY A 132 -6.25 -8.29 14.33
CA GLY A 132 -6.36 -7.51 13.11
C GLY A 132 -6.67 -8.35 11.87
N SER A 133 -6.87 -7.68 10.75
CA SER A 133 -7.11 -8.31 9.46
C SER A 133 -6.83 -7.34 8.33
N ARG A 134 -6.46 -7.88 7.16
CA ARG A 134 -6.42 -7.15 5.89
C ARG A 134 -7.14 -7.95 4.81
N VAL A 135 -8.03 -7.31 4.07
CA VAL A 135 -8.80 -7.93 2.99
C VAL A 135 -8.74 -7.11 1.71
N TYR A 136 -8.95 -7.77 0.58
CA TYR A 136 -8.99 -7.18 -0.75
C TYR A 136 -10.36 -7.37 -1.38
N VAL A 137 -10.83 -6.41 -2.18
CA VAL A 137 -12.08 -6.58 -2.94
C VAL A 137 -11.81 -7.37 -4.22
N MET A 138 -12.54 -8.47 -4.39
CA MET A 138 -12.52 -9.34 -5.56
C MET A 138 -13.54 -8.90 -6.61
N ASP A 139 -13.26 -9.19 -7.88
CA ASP A 139 -14.19 -8.97 -8.99
C ASP A 139 -15.27 -10.06 -9.07
N GLU A 140 -16.24 -9.92 -9.97
CA GLU A 140 -17.38 -10.85 -10.12
C GLU A 140 -16.96 -12.28 -10.48
N ASP A 141 -15.79 -12.47 -11.08
CA ASP A 141 -15.28 -13.80 -11.40
C ASP A 141 -14.75 -14.58 -10.19
N ASP A 142 -14.57 -13.90 -9.04
CA ASP A 142 -14.05 -14.45 -7.79
C ASP A 142 -12.66 -15.10 -7.88
N GLU A 143 -11.91 -14.80 -8.95
CA GLU A 143 -10.55 -15.29 -9.23
C GLU A 143 -9.53 -14.15 -9.30
N HIS A 144 -9.98 -12.92 -9.58
CA HIS A 144 -9.14 -11.72 -9.65
C HIS A 144 -9.60 -10.65 -8.66
N TYR A 145 -8.65 -9.80 -8.23
CA TYR A 145 -8.98 -8.56 -7.54
C TYR A 145 -9.73 -7.61 -8.48
N ARG A 146 -10.67 -6.85 -7.91
CA ARG A 146 -11.28 -5.74 -8.63
C ARG A 146 -10.27 -4.61 -8.77
N MET A 147 -9.98 -4.26 -10.02
CA MET A 147 -9.04 -3.17 -10.35
C MET A 147 -9.79 -1.85 -10.51
N TYR A 148 -9.46 -0.86 -9.68
CA TYR A 148 -10.08 0.46 -9.71
C TYR A 148 -9.22 1.47 -10.47
N MET A 149 -9.77 2.05 -11.52
CA MET A 149 -9.16 3.15 -12.28
C MET A 149 -9.62 4.47 -11.68
N LEU A 150 -8.73 5.17 -10.96
CA LEU A 150 -9.15 6.28 -10.08
C LEU A 150 -9.06 7.67 -10.73
N LEU A 151 -8.32 7.83 -11.83
CA LEU A 151 -8.14 9.15 -12.46
C LEU A 151 -9.46 9.74 -12.96
N ASN A 152 -9.73 10.98 -12.58
CA ASN A 152 -10.97 11.70 -12.89
C ASN A 152 -12.23 10.96 -12.40
N GLN A 153 -12.12 10.24 -11.29
CA GLN A 153 -13.23 9.57 -10.61
C GLN A 153 -13.42 10.13 -9.19
N GLU A 154 -14.59 9.81 -8.64
CA GLU A 154 -14.97 10.01 -7.24
C GLU A 154 -15.18 8.64 -6.60
N PHE A 155 -14.46 8.39 -5.50
CA PHE A 155 -14.58 7.18 -4.69
C PHE A 155 -15.17 7.54 -3.33
N THR A 156 -16.18 6.79 -2.91
CA THR A 156 -17.01 7.12 -1.76
C THR A 156 -17.36 5.87 -0.97
N PHE A 157 -17.43 6.00 0.34
CA PHE A 157 -17.89 4.95 1.25
C PHE A 157 -18.50 5.57 2.50
N ASP A 158 -19.32 4.80 3.20
CA ASP A 158 -19.77 5.12 4.55
C ASP A 158 -18.90 4.36 5.55
N VAL A 159 -18.57 4.97 6.69
CA VAL A 159 -17.72 4.35 7.72
C VAL A 159 -18.25 4.62 9.11
N ASP A 160 -18.10 3.61 9.98
CA ASP A 160 -18.29 3.72 11.42
C ASP A 160 -16.99 3.31 12.13
N VAL A 161 -16.38 4.30 12.79
CA VAL A 161 -15.14 4.16 13.58
C VAL A 161 -15.40 4.39 15.07
N SER A 162 -16.66 4.40 15.50
CA SER A 162 -17.05 4.79 16.87
C SER A 162 -16.49 3.87 17.96
N GLU A 163 -16.11 2.64 17.60
CA GLU A 163 -15.50 1.66 18.50
C GLU A 163 -13.96 1.63 18.42
N LEU A 164 -13.33 2.47 17.59
CA LEU A 164 -11.87 2.55 17.47
C LEU A 164 -11.34 3.74 18.28
N ASP A 165 -10.61 3.50 19.36
CA ASP A 165 -9.94 4.53 20.15
C ASP A 165 -8.44 4.62 19.80
N CYS A 166 -7.71 5.48 20.50
CA CYS A 166 -6.27 5.70 20.37
C CYS A 166 -5.47 4.40 20.19
N GLY A 167 -4.57 4.38 19.21
CA GLY A 167 -3.69 3.21 18.97
C GLY A 167 -4.22 2.19 17.97
N LEU A 168 -5.44 2.35 17.47
CA LEU A 168 -5.99 1.54 16.38
C LEU A 168 -6.06 2.34 15.08
N ASN A 169 -6.02 1.63 13.97
CA ASN A 169 -6.29 2.18 12.65
C ASN A 169 -7.20 1.23 11.87
N GLY A 170 -8.41 1.69 11.58
CA GLY A 170 -9.30 1.09 10.58
C GLY A 170 -9.05 1.76 9.25
N ALA A 171 -8.34 1.08 8.35
CA ALA A 171 -7.86 1.67 7.11
C ALA A 171 -8.64 1.18 5.88
N LEU A 172 -8.80 2.08 4.91
CA LEU A 172 -9.31 1.79 3.57
C LEU A 172 -8.44 2.55 2.57
N TYR A 173 -7.81 1.82 1.66
CA TYR A 173 -6.73 2.35 0.82
C TYR A 173 -6.61 1.56 -0.49
N PHE A 174 -5.80 2.08 -1.40
CA PHE A 174 -5.52 1.44 -2.69
C PHE A 174 -4.03 1.16 -2.83
N VAL A 175 -3.69 -0.03 -3.31
CA VAL A 175 -2.30 -0.42 -3.63
C VAL A 175 -2.19 -0.94 -5.05
N GLU A 176 -1.06 -0.68 -5.69
CA GLU A 176 -0.78 -1.14 -7.05
C GLU A 176 -0.33 -2.62 -7.07
N MET A 177 -1.21 -3.51 -6.66
CA MET A 177 -1.07 -4.97 -6.80
C MET A 177 -1.53 -5.45 -8.18
N GLU A 178 -1.02 -6.59 -8.64
CA GLU A 178 -1.51 -7.28 -9.82
C GLU A 178 -2.90 -7.91 -9.58
N ALA A 179 -3.79 -7.82 -10.57
CA ALA A 179 -5.15 -8.35 -10.49
C ALA A 179 -5.24 -9.85 -10.14
N ASP A 180 -4.25 -10.65 -10.54
CA ASP A 180 -4.18 -12.09 -10.27
C ASP A 180 -3.33 -12.44 -9.03
N GLY A 181 -2.93 -11.44 -8.23
CA GLY A 181 -2.04 -11.61 -7.09
C GLY A 181 -0.64 -12.09 -7.47
N GLY A 182 -0.23 -11.89 -8.73
CA GLY A 182 1.10 -12.18 -9.26
C GLY A 182 1.25 -13.55 -9.93
N MET A 183 0.17 -14.32 -10.11
CA MET A 183 0.25 -15.69 -10.69
C MET A 183 0.88 -15.73 -12.09
N LYS A 184 0.51 -14.80 -12.97
CA LYS A 184 1.03 -14.75 -14.34
C LYS A 184 2.51 -14.41 -14.38
N GLN A 185 2.95 -13.53 -13.48
CA GLN A 185 4.36 -13.11 -13.42
C GLN A 185 5.23 -14.12 -12.69
N PHE A 186 4.67 -14.81 -11.69
CA PHE A 186 5.36 -15.78 -10.86
C PHE A 186 4.66 -17.13 -10.97
N PRO A 187 5.04 -18.00 -11.92
CA PRO A 187 4.41 -19.31 -12.11
C PRO A 187 4.51 -20.23 -10.90
N THR A 188 5.40 -19.90 -9.94
CA THR A 188 5.52 -20.56 -8.65
C THR A 188 4.44 -20.11 -7.66
N ASN A 189 3.65 -19.08 -7.93
CA ASN A 189 2.44 -18.78 -7.17
C ASN A 189 1.26 -19.55 -7.77
N LYS A 190 0.75 -20.57 -7.08
CA LYS A 190 -0.48 -21.28 -7.47
C LYS A 190 -1.73 -20.81 -6.74
N ALA A 191 -1.57 -19.91 -5.76
CA ALA A 191 -2.65 -19.48 -4.88
C ALA A 191 -3.34 -18.21 -5.42
N GLY A 192 -2.55 -17.18 -5.76
CA GLY A 192 -3.05 -15.98 -6.44
C GLY A 192 -4.02 -15.11 -5.64
N ALA A 193 -4.73 -14.25 -6.35
CA ALA A 193 -5.72 -13.34 -5.76
C ALA A 193 -6.79 -14.06 -4.95
N LYS A 194 -7.21 -15.26 -5.40
CA LYS A 194 -8.12 -16.15 -4.66
C LYS A 194 -7.67 -16.51 -3.24
N TYR A 195 -6.38 -16.41 -2.93
CA TYR A 195 -5.85 -16.63 -1.59
C TYR A 195 -5.17 -15.37 -1.02
N GLY A 196 -5.47 -14.20 -1.58
CA GLY A 196 -4.98 -12.92 -1.06
C GLY A 196 -3.47 -12.72 -1.20
N THR A 197 -2.83 -13.25 -2.26
CA THR A 197 -1.39 -13.09 -2.49
C THR A 197 -1.04 -11.79 -3.20
N GLY A 198 0.24 -11.42 -3.17
CA GLY A 198 0.79 -10.33 -3.99
C GLY A 198 0.76 -8.96 -3.30
N TYR A 199 0.48 -8.91 -2.00
CA TYR A 199 0.46 -7.65 -1.26
C TYR A 199 1.78 -6.89 -1.37
N CYS A 200 1.65 -5.58 -1.52
CA CYS A 200 2.71 -4.59 -1.50
C CYS A 200 2.09 -3.27 -1.04
N ASP A 201 2.92 -2.36 -0.53
CA ASP A 201 2.54 -0.99 -0.24
C ASP A 201 3.77 -0.06 -0.27
N ALA A 202 3.62 1.23 0.05
CA ALA A 202 4.73 2.18 -0.03
C ALA A 202 5.71 2.06 1.15
N GLN A 203 5.37 1.33 2.20
CA GLN A 203 6.28 1.01 3.31
C GLN A 203 7.29 -0.08 2.93
N CYS A 204 7.12 -0.76 1.79
CA CYS A 204 7.96 -1.88 1.37
C CYS A 204 8.04 -2.99 2.45
N PRO A 205 6.90 -3.50 2.96
CA PRO A 205 6.82 -4.40 4.10
C PRO A 205 7.67 -5.65 3.90
N GLN A 206 8.47 -5.95 4.92
CA GLN A 206 9.34 -7.13 4.96
C GLN A 206 8.73 -8.30 5.75
N ASP A 207 7.56 -8.09 6.36
CA ASP A 207 6.80 -9.09 7.12
C ASP A 207 5.93 -9.99 6.24
N ILE A 208 5.88 -9.73 4.94
CA ILE A 208 5.13 -10.55 3.99
C ILE A 208 5.81 -11.91 3.83
N LYS A 209 5.09 -12.98 4.19
CA LYS A 209 5.60 -14.37 4.19
C LYS A 209 5.96 -14.88 2.79
N PHE A 210 5.24 -14.46 1.76
CA PHE A 210 5.50 -14.85 0.36
C PHE A 210 5.56 -13.64 -0.55
N ILE A 211 6.69 -13.47 -1.26
CA ILE A 211 6.90 -12.39 -2.21
C ILE A 211 7.43 -13.00 -3.51
N ASN A 212 6.82 -12.65 -4.65
CA ASN A 212 7.16 -13.18 -5.98
C ASN A 212 7.08 -14.71 -6.08
N GLY A 213 6.13 -15.33 -5.36
CA GLY A 213 5.95 -16.78 -5.33
C GLY A 213 7.09 -17.56 -4.65
N GLU A 214 7.89 -16.89 -3.82
CA GLU A 214 8.94 -17.48 -2.98
C GLU A 214 8.70 -17.13 -1.50
N ALA A 215 9.02 -18.05 -0.58
CA ALA A 215 8.89 -17.80 0.85
C ALA A 215 10.00 -16.84 1.33
N ASN A 216 9.65 -15.79 2.08
CA ASN A 216 10.55 -14.73 2.53
C ASN A 216 11.36 -15.15 3.77
N ILE A 217 12.02 -16.30 3.74
CA ILE A 217 12.64 -16.90 4.93
C ILE A 217 14.10 -16.49 5.15
N ILE A 218 14.75 -15.88 4.15
CA ILE A 218 16.16 -15.49 4.24
C ILE A 218 16.28 -14.40 5.30
N GLY A 219 17.07 -14.65 6.35
CA GLY A 219 17.26 -13.68 7.42
C GLY A 219 15.99 -13.37 8.21
N TRP A 220 15.01 -14.29 8.25
CA TRP A 220 13.78 -14.10 9.00
C TRP A 220 14.06 -13.80 10.48
N ASP A 221 13.68 -12.61 10.93
CA ASP A 221 13.81 -12.13 12.32
C ASP A 221 12.44 -12.04 12.99
N PRO A 222 12.13 -12.90 13.97
CA PRO A 222 10.87 -12.84 14.72
C PRO A 222 10.69 -11.51 15.46
N SER A 223 9.52 -10.89 15.35
CA SER A 223 9.23 -9.65 16.08
C SER A 223 9.23 -9.89 17.59
N LYS A 224 9.81 -8.95 18.33
CA LYS A 224 9.82 -8.97 19.81
C LYS A 224 8.51 -8.46 20.41
N SER A 225 7.77 -7.64 19.67
CA SER A 225 6.50 -7.05 20.10
C SER A 225 5.29 -7.72 19.47
N ASP A 226 5.47 -8.58 18.46
CA ASP A 226 4.40 -9.34 17.82
C ASP A 226 4.75 -10.84 17.74
N LYS A 227 3.97 -11.65 18.43
CA LYS A 227 4.13 -13.11 18.47
C LYS A 227 3.70 -13.81 17.16
N ASN A 228 3.04 -13.09 16.24
CA ASN A 228 2.50 -13.62 14.99
C ASN A 228 3.26 -13.14 13.75
N ALA A 229 4.23 -12.23 13.91
CA ALA A 229 4.96 -11.60 12.81
C ALA A 229 6.47 -11.61 13.02
N GLY A 230 7.17 -11.40 11.92
CA GLY A 230 8.62 -11.22 11.84
C GLY A 230 8.95 -10.57 10.51
N SER A 231 10.23 -10.44 10.16
CA SER A 231 10.63 -9.81 8.90
C SER A 231 11.71 -10.61 8.20
N GLY A 232 11.54 -10.83 6.90
CA GLY A 232 12.54 -11.44 6.03
C GLY A 232 13.43 -10.42 5.33
N LYS A 233 14.36 -10.92 4.52
CA LYS A 233 15.28 -10.09 3.73
C LYS A 233 14.57 -9.19 2.73
N TYR A 234 13.53 -9.70 2.08
CA TYR A 234 12.86 -8.99 0.99
C TYR A 234 11.69 -8.16 1.52
N GLY A 235 11.41 -7.05 0.85
CA GLY A 235 10.18 -6.29 1.04
C GLY A 235 9.37 -6.16 -0.25
N ALA A 236 8.08 -5.88 -0.13
CA ALA A 236 7.17 -5.75 -1.28
C ALA A 236 6.68 -4.29 -1.43
N CYS A 237 7.22 -3.58 -2.42
CA CYS A 237 6.99 -2.16 -2.65
C CYS A 237 5.98 -1.92 -3.78
N CYS A 238 5.03 -1.01 -3.63
CA CYS A 238 4.26 -0.45 -4.74
C CYS A 238 3.61 0.89 -4.37
N GLY A 239 3.07 1.60 -5.36
CA GLY A 239 2.37 2.87 -5.11
C GLY A 239 1.13 2.64 -4.26
N GLU A 240 0.88 3.57 -3.34
CA GLU A 240 -0.18 3.47 -2.33
C GLU A 240 -0.95 4.79 -2.23
N MET A 241 -2.27 4.69 -2.18
CA MET A 241 -3.16 5.82 -1.96
C MET A 241 -4.06 5.51 -0.76
N ASP A 242 -3.74 6.13 0.36
CA ASP A 242 -4.49 6.02 1.59
C ASP A 242 -5.70 6.93 1.55
N ILE A 243 -6.86 6.35 1.27
CA ILE A 243 -8.12 7.09 1.28
C ILE A 243 -8.50 7.42 2.73
N TRP A 244 -8.22 6.50 3.63
CA TRP A 244 -8.68 6.56 5.01
C TRP A 244 -7.74 5.78 5.90
N GLU A 245 -7.05 6.48 6.78
CA GLU A 245 -6.41 5.92 7.97
C GLU A 245 -7.00 6.63 9.17
N ALA A 246 -7.70 5.91 10.05
CA ALA A 246 -8.42 6.56 11.14
C ALA A 246 -8.75 5.67 12.33
N ASN A 247 -8.98 6.36 13.43
CA ASN A 247 -9.81 5.93 14.54
C ASN A 247 -10.83 7.04 14.87
N SER A 248 -11.54 6.94 15.99
CA SER A 248 -12.52 7.96 16.41
C SER A 248 -11.88 9.32 16.75
N ILE A 249 -10.56 9.38 16.97
CA ILE A 249 -9.86 10.59 17.42
C ILE A 249 -9.28 11.38 16.26
N SER A 250 -8.75 10.71 15.24
CA SER A 250 -8.05 11.35 14.12
C SER A 250 -8.20 10.55 12.84
N ASN A 251 -8.07 11.25 11.71
CA ASN A 251 -7.97 10.62 10.39
C ASN A 251 -6.92 11.31 9.52
N ALA A 252 -6.42 10.58 8.54
CA ALA A 252 -5.58 11.09 7.46
C ALA A 252 -6.01 10.49 6.11
N TYR A 253 -5.69 11.21 5.04
CA TYR A 253 -5.60 10.64 3.70
C TYR A 253 -4.29 11.10 3.06
N THR A 254 -3.63 10.19 2.37
CA THR A 254 -2.20 10.32 2.06
C THR A 254 -1.88 9.71 0.70
N SER A 255 -1.08 10.41 -0.10
CA SER A 255 -0.57 9.89 -1.38
C SER A 255 0.88 9.45 -1.22
N HIS A 256 1.19 8.22 -1.63
CA HIS A 256 2.52 7.61 -1.55
C HIS A 256 3.01 7.10 -2.91
N PRO A 257 3.65 7.96 -3.73
CA PRO A 257 4.22 7.54 -5.00
C PRO A 257 5.50 6.72 -4.81
N CYS A 258 5.74 5.79 -5.74
CA CYS A 258 6.99 5.04 -5.83
C CYS A 258 7.68 5.28 -7.17
N SER A 259 9.01 5.36 -7.14
CA SER A 259 9.82 5.54 -8.35
C SER A 259 9.87 4.28 -9.26
N ILE A 260 9.48 3.12 -8.73
CA ILE A 260 9.44 1.84 -9.48
C ILE A 260 8.15 1.65 -10.28
N THR A 261 7.14 2.48 -10.04
CA THR A 261 5.82 2.47 -10.67
C THR A 261 5.91 2.60 -12.20
N THR A 262 6.98 3.15 -12.76
CA THR A 262 7.19 3.19 -14.23
C THR A 262 7.88 1.95 -14.80
N LYS A 263 8.41 1.07 -13.95
CA LYS A 263 9.27 -0.07 -14.33
C LYS A 263 8.60 -1.42 -14.14
N THR A 264 7.70 -1.53 -13.18
CA THR A 264 6.95 -2.76 -12.89
C THR A 264 5.46 -2.48 -12.88
N LYS A 265 4.68 -3.41 -13.42
CA LYS A 265 3.24 -3.48 -13.17
C LYS A 265 3.07 -4.36 -11.95
N GLY A 266 2.54 -3.83 -10.85
CA GLY A 266 2.37 -4.61 -9.63
C GLY A 266 3.51 -4.53 -8.63
N ALA A 267 3.56 -5.51 -7.72
CA ALA A 267 4.49 -5.57 -6.60
C ALA A 267 5.96 -5.62 -7.03
N TYR A 268 6.77 -4.72 -6.48
CA TYR A 268 8.23 -4.69 -6.66
C TYR A 268 8.94 -5.28 -5.45
N ARG A 269 9.68 -6.37 -5.63
CA ARG A 269 10.48 -6.98 -4.56
C ARG A 269 11.80 -6.22 -4.35
N CYS A 270 11.90 -5.44 -3.28
CA CYS A 270 13.16 -4.83 -2.86
C CYS A 270 14.05 -5.86 -2.14
N THR A 271 15.37 -5.71 -2.25
CA THR A 271 16.34 -6.76 -1.89
C THR A 271 17.42 -6.30 -0.90
N SER A 272 17.51 -5.00 -0.65
CA SER A 272 18.46 -4.40 0.27
C SER A 272 17.76 -3.41 1.19
N GLU A 273 18.30 -3.21 2.40
CA GLU A 273 17.81 -2.20 3.35
C GLU A 273 17.65 -0.82 2.71
N LYS A 274 18.60 -0.44 1.83
CA LYS A 274 18.54 0.84 1.12
C LYS A 274 17.32 0.90 0.21
N GLU A 275 17.12 -0.13 -0.61
CA GLU A 275 16.04 -0.20 -1.57
C GLU A 275 14.66 -0.27 -0.91
N CYS A 276 14.54 -1.05 0.16
CA CYS A 276 13.33 -1.17 0.98
C CYS A 276 13.10 0.03 1.92
N GLY A 277 14.04 0.98 1.98
CA GLY A 277 13.95 2.16 2.83
C GLY A 277 13.89 1.84 4.33
N VAL A 278 14.74 0.94 4.81
CA VAL A 278 14.80 0.50 6.20
C VAL A 278 15.58 1.49 7.07
N ASP A 279 15.04 1.82 8.25
CA ASP A 279 15.65 2.70 9.25
C ASP A 279 16.16 4.03 8.67
N LYS A 280 17.48 4.27 8.77
CA LYS A 280 18.16 5.47 8.22
C LYS A 280 17.99 5.63 6.70
N ASN A 281 17.56 4.58 6.01
CA ASN A 281 17.29 4.59 4.57
C ASN A 281 15.84 4.97 4.23
N ARG A 282 15.00 5.36 5.21
CA ARG A 282 13.59 5.75 4.99
C ARG A 282 13.37 6.60 3.74
N TYR A 283 14.27 7.54 3.47
CA TYR A 283 14.21 8.47 2.34
C TYR A 283 15.21 8.20 1.20
N SER A 284 15.74 6.98 1.12
CA SER A 284 16.62 6.52 0.04
C SER A 284 16.09 5.27 -0.66
N GLY A 285 14.98 4.71 -0.16
CA GLY A 285 14.22 3.62 -0.77
C GLY A 285 13.50 4.00 -2.05
N VAL A 286 12.81 3.03 -2.64
CA VAL A 286 12.11 3.20 -3.92
C VAL A 286 10.77 3.92 -3.80
N CYS A 287 10.16 3.90 -2.61
CA CYS A 287 8.86 4.48 -2.30
C CYS A 287 8.96 5.63 -1.30
N ASP A 288 8.02 6.56 -1.37
CA ASP A 288 7.82 7.59 -0.36
C ASP A 288 7.05 7.00 0.84
N LYS A 289 7.75 6.78 1.96
CA LYS A 289 7.15 6.21 3.17
C LYS A 289 6.35 7.21 4.01
N ASP A 290 6.63 8.51 3.89
CA ASP A 290 5.92 9.55 4.65
C ASP A 290 4.64 9.97 3.94
N GLY A 291 4.67 10.00 2.61
CA GLY A 291 3.54 10.44 1.79
C GLY A 291 3.34 11.96 1.83
N CYS A 292 2.38 12.44 1.06
CA CYS A 292 1.79 13.75 1.25
C CYS A 292 0.42 13.62 1.95
N ASP A 293 0.39 13.95 3.25
CA ASP A 293 -0.74 13.70 4.14
C ASP A 293 -1.63 14.93 4.36
N PHE A 294 -2.93 14.68 4.57
CA PHE A 294 -3.85 15.64 5.16
C PHE A 294 -4.59 15.02 6.35
N ASN A 295 -4.11 15.33 7.56
CA ASN A 295 -4.87 15.17 8.80
C ASN A 295 -5.36 16.55 9.27
N PRO A 296 -6.68 16.79 9.44
CA PRO A 296 -7.21 18.12 9.79
C PRO A 296 -6.68 18.66 11.12
N TYR A 297 -6.45 17.79 12.10
CA TYR A 297 -5.87 18.15 13.38
C TYR A 297 -4.40 18.55 13.22
N ARG A 298 -3.62 17.80 12.44
CA ARG A 298 -2.22 18.15 12.07
C ARG A 298 -2.11 19.46 11.32
N MET A 299 -3.10 19.75 10.47
CA MET A 299 -3.27 21.03 9.76
C MET A 299 -3.78 22.17 10.67
N GLY A 300 -3.98 21.90 11.97
CA GLY A 300 -4.27 22.89 13.01
C GLY A 300 -5.76 23.08 13.31
N ASN A 301 -6.66 22.37 12.63
CA ASN A 301 -8.09 22.38 12.94
C ASN A 301 -8.44 21.26 13.92
N LYS A 302 -8.57 21.61 15.20
CA LYS A 302 -8.76 20.67 16.31
C LYS A 302 -10.22 20.32 16.62
N THR A 303 -11.17 20.88 15.89
CA THR A 303 -12.61 20.71 16.16
C THR A 303 -13.36 20.18 14.93
N PHE A 304 -12.65 19.78 13.87
CA PHE A 304 -13.29 19.28 12.66
C PHE A 304 -13.74 17.81 12.77
N PHE A 305 -12.92 16.95 13.37
CA PHE A 305 -13.16 15.51 13.43
C PHE A 305 -12.84 15.00 14.83
N GLY A 306 -13.76 14.26 15.44
CA GLY A 306 -13.58 13.68 16.77
C GLY A 306 -14.89 13.20 17.39
N PRO A 307 -14.83 12.60 18.59
CA PRO A 307 -16.00 11.98 19.20
C PRO A 307 -16.91 13.02 19.87
N GLY A 308 -18.13 13.15 19.36
CA GLY A 308 -19.20 13.95 19.96
C GLY A 308 -19.66 15.12 19.09
N ALA A 309 -20.82 15.66 19.44
CA ALA A 309 -21.51 16.70 18.67
C ALA A 309 -20.82 18.07 18.65
N ASP A 310 -19.74 18.25 19.43
CA ASP A 310 -18.92 19.47 19.41
C ASP A 310 -17.95 19.51 18.20
N PHE A 311 -17.76 18.37 17.52
CA PHE A 311 -16.97 18.27 16.29
C PHE A 311 -17.84 18.44 15.05
N THR A 312 -17.28 18.99 13.97
CA THR A 312 -17.98 19.09 12.68
C THR A 312 -18.40 17.72 12.16
N ILE A 313 -17.51 16.74 12.27
CA ILE A 313 -17.74 15.32 11.98
C ILE A 313 -17.68 14.57 13.31
N ASP A 314 -18.84 14.14 13.79
CA ASP A 314 -19.03 13.40 15.04
C ASP A 314 -18.73 11.92 14.81
N THR A 315 -17.58 11.45 15.29
CA THR A 315 -17.12 10.06 15.07
C THR A 315 -17.84 9.03 15.92
N THR A 316 -18.75 9.44 16.80
CA THR A 316 -19.63 8.51 17.54
C THR A 316 -20.75 7.93 16.67
N LYS A 317 -20.83 8.36 15.41
CA LYS A 317 -21.83 7.94 14.43
C LYS A 317 -21.18 7.65 13.08
N LYS A 318 -21.90 6.89 12.27
CA LYS A 318 -21.57 6.69 10.85
C LYS A 318 -21.59 8.02 10.07
N PHE A 319 -20.67 8.15 9.11
CA PHE A 319 -20.65 9.25 8.13
C PHE A 319 -20.15 8.73 6.78
N THR A 320 -20.35 9.51 5.72
CA THR A 320 -19.84 9.25 4.38
C THR A 320 -18.55 10.01 4.14
N VAL A 321 -17.57 9.37 3.51
CA VAL A 321 -16.31 9.95 3.05
C VAL A 321 -16.30 9.95 1.52
N VAL A 322 -15.99 11.10 0.91
CA VAL A 322 -15.95 11.28 -0.54
C VAL A 322 -14.58 11.79 -0.94
N THR A 323 -13.89 11.09 -1.84
CA THR A 323 -12.58 11.47 -2.36
C THR A 323 -12.63 11.60 -3.86
N ARG A 324 -12.10 12.71 -4.40
CA ARG A 324 -12.07 12.97 -5.85
C ARG A 324 -10.64 13.11 -6.33
N PHE A 325 -10.33 12.51 -7.47
CA PHE A 325 -9.01 12.53 -8.09
C PHE A 325 -9.06 13.36 -9.36
N ILE A 326 -8.70 14.63 -9.25
CA ILE A 326 -8.84 15.61 -10.32
C ILE A 326 -7.61 15.56 -11.23
N THR A 327 -7.85 15.46 -12.53
CA THR A 327 -6.80 15.55 -13.55
C THR A 327 -6.73 16.96 -14.16
N ASP A 328 -5.56 17.32 -14.69
CA ASP A 328 -5.29 18.61 -15.35
C ASP A 328 -6.29 18.96 -16.46
N ASP A 329 -6.77 17.98 -17.21
CA ASP A 329 -7.71 18.14 -18.32
C ASP A 329 -9.14 17.67 -18.02
N ASN A 330 -9.41 17.24 -16.78
CA ASN A 330 -10.67 16.63 -16.33
C ASN A 330 -11.09 15.40 -17.17
N THR A 331 -10.11 14.62 -17.65
CA THR A 331 -10.32 13.34 -18.31
C THR A 331 -9.63 12.21 -17.53
N ALA A 332 -10.06 10.96 -17.74
CA ALA A 332 -9.43 9.79 -17.13
C ALA A 332 -8.00 9.50 -17.66
N LYS A 333 -7.52 10.26 -18.64
CA LYS A 333 -6.17 10.13 -19.24
C LYS A 333 -5.23 11.28 -18.85
N GLY A 334 -5.75 12.34 -18.25
CA GLY A 334 -4.96 13.48 -17.81
C GLY A 334 -4.05 13.15 -16.64
N THR A 335 -3.18 14.09 -16.31
CA THR A 335 -2.25 13.99 -15.18
C THR A 335 -3.00 14.29 -13.89
N LEU A 336 -2.86 13.46 -12.85
CA LEU A 336 -3.40 13.76 -11.51
C LEU A 336 -2.77 15.06 -10.97
N THR A 337 -3.61 16.03 -10.61
CA THR A 337 -3.16 17.34 -10.11
C THR A 337 -3.69 17.69 -8.73
N GLU A 338 -4.85 17.15 -8.35
CA GLU A 338 -5.45 17.46 -7.05
C GLU A 338 -6.29 16.30 -6.51
N ILE A 339 -6.18 16.07 -5.19
CA ILE A 339 -7.04 15.14 -4.46
C ILE A 339 -7.86 15.93 -3.44
N THR A 340 -9.19 15.91 -3.59
CA THR A 340 -10.11 16.64 -2.71
C THR A 340 -10.93 15.69 -1.85
N ARG A 341 -11.37 16.20 -0.69
CA ARG A 341 -12.10 15.43 0.34
C ARG A 341 -13.36 16.17 0.77
N HIS A 342 -14.46 15.42 0.87
CA HIS A 342 -15.71 15.86 1.48
C HIS A 342 -16.23 14.79 2.43
N TYR A 343 -17.09 15.21 3.35
CA TYR A 343 -17.81 14.35 4.27
C TYR A 343 -19.30 14.62 4.17
N VAL A 344 -20.12 13.60 4.41
CA VAL A 344 -21.56 13.78 4.63
C VAL A 344 -21.96 13.11 5.92
N GLN A 345 -22.55 13.88 6.83
CA GLN A 345 -23.08 13.36 8.10
C GLN A 345 -24.45 13.97 8.35
N ASP A 346 -25.40 13.13 8.75
CA ASP A 346 -26.79 13.56 9.02
C ASP A 346 -27.43 14.37 7.86
N GLY A 347 -27.05 14.03 6.62
CA GLY A 347 -27.53 14.69 5.39
C GLY A 347 -26.88 16.04 5.09
N VAL A 348 -25.89 16.47 5.87
CA VAL A 348 -25.14 17.72 5.67
C VAL A 348 -23.79 17.41 5.04
N THR A 349 -23.46 18.11 3.95
CA THR A 349 -22.14 18.02 3.30
C THR A 349 -21.17 19.00 3.96
N HIS A 350 -19.98 18.51 4.27
CA HIS A 350 -18.87 19.28 4.80
C HIS A 350 -17.67 19.14 3.85
N GLU A 351 -17.10 20.27 3.42
CA GLU A 351 -15.81 20.28 2.75
C GLU A 351 -14.68 20.05 3.77
N MET A 352 -13.53 19.54 3.31
CA MET A 352 -12.32 19.49 4.13
C MET A 352 -12.00 20.90 4.65
N PRO A 353 -11.63 21.06 5.94
CA PRO A 353 -11.34 22.38 6.49
C PRO A 353 -10.04 22.89 5.88
N HIS A 354 -9.93 24.21 5.76
CA HIS A 354 -8.65 24.84 5.48
C HIS A 354 -7.71 24.71 6.68
N SER A 355 -6.40 24.68 6.43
CA SER A 355 -5.39 24.69 7.49
C SER A 355 -5.46 25.97 8.33
N ASN A 356 -5.23 25.83 9.64
CA ASN A 356 -5.06 26.97 10.55
C ASN A 356 -3.61 27.45 10.65
N HIS A 357 -2.65 26.77 10.00
CA HIS A 357 -1.27 27.22 9.96
C HIS A 357 -1.13 28.37 8.96
N LYS A 358 -0.61 29.51 9.42
CA LYS A 358 -0.53 30.75 8.62
C LYS A 358 0.14 30.58 7.25
N ALA A 359 1.18 29.73 7.17
CA ALA A 359 1.97 29.52 5.95
C ALA A 359 1.26 28.68 4.86
N ILE A 360 0.21 27.95 5.22
CA ILE A 360 -0.51 27.02 4.33
C ILE A 360 -2.04 27.16 4.51
N LYS A 361 -2.51 28.35 4.92
CA LYS A 361 -3.90 28.60 5.32
C LYS A 361 -4.95 28.32 4.23
N ASP A 362 -4.53 28.20 2.98
CA ASP A 362 -5.34 27.92 1.80
C ASP A 362 -5.35 26.42 1.43
N MET A 363 -4.64 25.57 2.18
CA MET A 363 -4.65 24.13 1.99
C MET A 363 -5.90 23.49 2.60
N ASN A 364 -6.70 22.87 1.75
CA ASN A 364 -7.85 22.00 2.06
C ASN A 364 -7.91 20.76 1.13
N SER A 365 -6.84 20.52 0.37
CA SER A 365 -6.71 19.46 -0.64
C SER A 365 -5.24 19.11 -0.80
N LEU A 366 -4.94 17.96 -1.43
CA LEU A 366 -3.58 17.61 -1.79
C LEU A 366 -3.28 18.08 -3.20
N THR A 367 -2.27 18.95 -3.34
CA THR A 367 -1.63 19.34 -4.61
C THR A 367 -0.12 19.35 -4.37
N ASP A 368 0.70 19.15 -5.40
CA ASP A 368 2.17 19.13 -5.23
C ASP A 368 2.70 20.42 -4.55
N THR A 369 2.13 21.58 -4.88
CA THR A 369 2.50 22.86 -4.24
C THR A 369 2.14 22.89 -2.75
N LYS A 370 0.95 22.38 -2.39
CA LYS A 370 0.50 22.31 -1.00
C LYS A 370 1.33 21.29 -0.20
N CYS A 371 1.65 20.14 -0.81
CA CYS A 371 2.56 19.14 -0.27
C CYS A 371 3.96 19.72 0.03
N ALA A 372 4.58 20.40 -0.93
CA ALA A 372 5.89 21.02 -0.72
C ALA A 372 5.85 22.08 0.40
N SER A 373 4.76 22.84 0.48
CA SER A 373 4.59 23.89 1.49
C SER A 373 4.39 23.33 2.90
N THR A 374 3.62 22.24 3.06
CA THR A 374 3.48 21.55 4.36
C THR A 374 4.79 20.94 4.81
N LYS A 375 5.48 20.21 3.93
CA LYS A 375 6.78 19.59 4.25
C LYS A 375 7.80 20.65 4.67
N THR A 376 7.85 21.78 3.97
CA THR A 376 8.69 22.93 4.35
C THR A 376 8.32 23.49 5.73
N LEU A 377 7.03 23.71 6.01
CA LEU A 377 6.57 24.25 7.29
C LEU A 377 6.88 23.31 8.46
N PHE A 378 6.67 22.01 8.29
CA PHE A 378 6.86 21.01 9.33
C PHE A 378 8.34 20.63 9.52
N GLY A 379 9.17 20.93 8.53
CA GLY A 379 10.57 20.53 8.47
C GLY A 379 10.75 19.05 8.13
N ASP A 380 9.78 18.49 7.39
CA ASP A 380 9.80 17.11 6.90
C ASP A 380 10.52 17.05 5.55
N LYS A 381 11.13 15.91 5.22
CA LYS A 381 11.71 15.71 3.89
C LYS A 381 10.59 15.51 2.87
N ASP A 382 10.64 16.26 1.77
CA ASP A 382 9.71 16.13 0.64
C ASP A 382 10.13 14.97 -0.29
N ASP A 383 10.01 13.73 0.21
CA ASP A 383 10.28 12.54 -0.60
C ASP A 383 9.15 12.26 -1.61
N HIS A 384 7.93 12.74 -1.34
CA HIS A 384 6.79 12.72 -2.27
C HIS A 384 7.16 13.34 -3.62
N LYS A 385 7.67 14.58 -3.60
CA LYS A 385 8.20 15.24 -4.80
C LYS A 385 9.39 14.50 -5.39
N ALA A 386 10.29 13.97 -4.55
CA ALA A 386 11.45 13.21 -5.03
C ALA A 386 11.08 11.90 -5.75
N LYS A 387 9.91 11.32 -5.46
CA LYS A 387 9.34 10.18 -6.19
C LYS A 387 8.43 10.57 -7.34
N GLY A 388 8.28 11.86 -7.64
CA GLY A 388 7.51 12.35 -8.80
C GLY A 388 6.09 12.83 -8.48
N GLY A 389 5.75 12.98 -7.21
CA GLY A 389 4.55 13.68 -6.76
C GLY A 389 3.23 13.03 -7.21
N LEU A 390 2.19 13.85 -7.33
CA LEU A 390 0.86 13.40 -7.76
C LEU A 390 0.86 12.84 -9.18
N ALA A 391 1.70 13.36 -10.08
CA ALA A 391 1.82 12.80 -11.42
C ALA A 391 2.27 11.32 -11.38
N GLN A 392 3.25 10.99 -10.53
CA GLN A 392 3.69 9.61 -10.36
C GLN A 392 2.60 8.73 -9.72
N MET A 393 1.87 9.25 -8.73
CA MET A 393 0.73 8.54 -8.12
C MET A 393 -0.36 8.27 -9.17
N GLY A 394 -0.64 9.24 -10.03
CA GLY A 394 -1.60 9.12 -11.13
C GLY A 394 -1.26 7.99 -12.10
N LEU A 395 0.03 7.66 -12.27
CA LEU A 395 0.44 6.52 -13.10
C LEU A 395 -0.02 5.18 -12.49
N SER A 396 0.08 4.99 -11.18
CA SER A 396 -0.51 3.80 -10.51
C SER A 396 -2.02 3.77 -10.70
N MET A 397 -2.70 4.89 -10.43
CA MET A 397 -4.15 5.02 -10.57
C MET A 397 -4.65 4.71 -11.99
N SER A 398 -3.87 5.04 -13.01
CA SER A 398 -4.19 4.79 -14.42
C SER A 398 -4.06 3.32 -14.85
N ARG A 399 -3.27 2.52 -14.12
CA ARG A 399 -3.08 1.09 -14.38
C ARG A 399 -4.05 0.21 -13.61
N GLY A 400 -4.76 0.80 -12.66
CA GLY A 400 -5.67 0.11 -11.76
C GLY A 400 -4.98 -0.20 -10.44
N MET A 401 -5.70 0.01 -9.35
CA MET A 401 -5.25 -0.33 -8.01
C MET A 401 -6.27 -1.22 -7.32
N VAL A 402 -5.80 -2.07 -6.41
CA VAL A 402 -6.63 -2.98 -5.62
C VAL A 402 -7.12 -2.25 -4.38
N LEU A 403 -8.43 -2.32 -4.11
CA LEU A 403 -9.02 -1.79 -2.88
C LEU A 403 -8.71 -2.73 -1.72
N THR A 404 -8.04 -2.18 -0.72
CA THR A 404 -7.60 -2.87 0.50
C THR A 404 -8.28 -2.26 1.72
N ILE A 405 -8.77 -3.11 2.61
CA ILE A 405 -9.49 -2.71 3.82
C ILE A 405 -8.89 -3.47 5.01
N SER A 406 -8.56 -2.78 6.09
CA SER A 406 -7.88 -3.39 7.24
C SER A 406 -8.26 -2.80 8.58
N LEU A 407 -7.92 -3.53 9.63
CA LEU A 407 -7.93 -3.07 11.02
C LEU A 407 -6.68 -3.59 11.71
N TRP A 408 -5.89 -2.69 12.30
CA TRP A 408 -4.59 -3.05 12.87
C TRP A 408 -4.21 -2.17 14.06
N ALA A 409 -3.24 -2.68 14.83
CA ALA A 409 -2.51 -1.97 15.87
C ALA A 409 -1.04 -1.86 15.46
N ASP A 410 -0.40 -0.73 15.76
CA ASP A 410 0.92 -0.39 15.25
C ASP A 410 2.05 -0.82 16.20
N HIS A 411 2.79 -1.85 15.81
CA HIS A 411 3.94 -2.36 16.56
C HIS A 411 5.22 -1.55 16.38
N ALA A 412 5.27 -0.61 15.43
CA ALA A 412 6.45 0.21 15.13
C ALA A 412 6.39 1.58 15.81
N ALA A 413 5.26 2.28 15.72
CA ALA A 413 5.12 3.65 16.20
C ALA A 413 3.82 3.90 16.98
N GLN A 414 3.10 2.85 17.40
CA GLN A 414 1.96 2.91 18.32
C GLN A 414 0.81 3.81 17.81
N CYS A 415 0.70 4.01 16.49
CA CYS A 415 -0.23 4.93 15.82
C CYS A 415 -0.07 6.40 16.25
N LEU A 416 1.00 6.76 16.96
CA LEU A 416 1.21 8.12 17.46
C LEU A 416 1.37 9.14 16.32
N TRP A 417 1.84 8.66 15.16
CA TRP A 417 1.95 9.45 13.94
C TRP A 417 0.59 9.90 13.41
N LEU A 418 -0.49 9.16 13.71
CA LEU A 418 -1.88 9.42 13.31
C LEU A 418 -2.64 10.25 14.35
N ASP A 419 -2.57 9.89 15.64
CA ASP A 419 -3.54 10.35 16.65
C ASP A 419 -2.95 11.05 17.89
N SER A 420 -1.63 11.24 17.96
CA SER A 420 -0.91 11.77 19.13
C SER A 420 0.06 12.91 18.76
N ASP A 421 1.02 13.20 19.64
CA ASP A 421 2.16 14.07 19.37
C ASP A 421 3.36 13.22 18.90
N TYR A 422 3.83 13.44 17.67
CA TYR A 422 4.92 12.66 17.07
C TYR A 422 5.95 13.54 16.33
N PRO A 423 7.26 13.26 16.42
CA PRO A 423 7.87 12.31 17.35
C PRO A 423 7.67 12.77 18.82
N VAL A 424 7.62 11.81 19.76
CA VAL A 424 7.27 12.06 21.17
C VAL A 424 8.21 13.01 21.91
N THR A 425 9.41 13.23 21.37
CA THR A 425 10.42 14.16 21.92
C THR A 425 10.28 15.59 21.41
N ALA A 426 9.46 15.84 20.39
CA ALA A 426 9.26 17.16 19.84
C ALA A 426 8.22 17.95 20.64
N ALA A 427 8.41 19.27 20.73
CA ALA A 427 7.45 20.14 21.40
C ALA A 427 6.10 20.17 20.65
N LYS A 428 5.00 19.93 21.37
CA LYS A 428 3.61 20.01 20.87
C LYS A 428 3.29 21.29 20.09
N SER A 429 3.95 22.41 20.42
CA SER A 429 3.74 23.70 19.76
C SER A 429 4.39 23.81 18.37
N LYS A 430 5.30 22.89 18.01
CA LYS A 430 5.94 22.90 16.69
C LYS A 430 4.92 22.43 15.63
N PRO A 431 4.72 23.18 14.53
CA PRO A 431 3.84 22.76 13.44
C PRO A 431 4.17 21.35 12.94
N GLY A 432 3.13 20.55 12.69
CA GLY A 432 3.26 19.17 12.22
C GLY A 432 3.45 18.11 13.32
N VAL A 433 3.73 18.51 14.58
CA VAL A 433 3.95 17.55 15.69
C VAL A 433 2.65 17.00 16.26
N SER A 434 1.61 17.79 16.46
CA SER A 434 0.35 17.29 17.01
C SER A 434 -0.59 16.80 15.93
N ARG A 435 -1.02 15.53 16.00
CA ARG A 435 -1.91 14.87 15.01
C ARG A 435 -3.23 14.40 15.59
N GLY A 436 -3.35 14.36 16.92
CA GLY A 436 -4.62 14.17 17.62
C GLY A 436 -4.52 14.51 19.11
N THR A 437 -5.45 13.97 19.90
CA THR A 437 -5.55 14.21 21.34
C THR A 437 -5.08 13.04 22.19
N CYS A 438 -4.67 11.92 21.58
CA CYS A 438 -4.16 10.76 22.29
C CYS A 438 -2.89 11.11 23.07
N ALA A 439 -2.68 10.43 24.19
CA ALA A 439 -1.46 10.59 24.98
C ALA A 439 -0.25 10.04 24.20
N THR A 440 0.95 10.54 24.47
CA THR A 440 2.19 9.97 23.87
C THR A 440 2.54 8.58 24.41
N THR A 441 1.81 8.10 25.42
CA THR A 441 1.92 6.77 26.02
C THR A 441 0.78 5.83 25.61
N SER A 442 -0.11 6.25 24.70
CA SER A 442 -1.14 5.36 24.16
C SER A 442 -0.56 4.41 23.11
N GLY A 443 -1.38 3.51 22.57
CA GLY A 443 -1.00 2.74 21.38
C GLY A 443 -0.04 1.59 21.59
N VAL A 444 0.39 1.33 22.83
CA VAL A 444 1.17 0.12 23.17
C VAL A 444 0.37 -1.12 22.74
N PRO A 445 0.85 -1.95 21.80
CA PRO A 445 0.02 -2.98 21.16
C PRO A 445 -0.63 -3.94 22.15
N ASP A 446 0.12 -4.48 23.11
CA ASP A 446 -0.42 -5.39 24.13
C ASP A 446 -1.57 -4.75 24.94
N GLU A 447 -1.45 -3.46 25.25
CA GLU A 447 -2.50 -2.74 25.97
C GLU A 447 -3.73 -2.48 25.10
N VAL A 448 -3.50 -2.05 23.86
CA VAL A 448 -4.57 -1.78 22.88
C VAL A 448 -5.35 -3.07 22.60
N ILE A 449 -4.65 -4.15 22.25
CA ILE A 449 -5.23 -5.46 21.95
C ILE A 449 -6.03 -5.99 23.16
N ALA A 450 -5.55 -5.77 24.38
CA ALA A 450 -6.25 -6.20 25.59
C ALA A 450 -7.49 -5.33 25.91
N LYS A 451 -7.38 -4.01 25.82
CA LYS A 451 -8.43 -3.05 26.20
C LYS A 451 -9.51 -2.89 25.12
N GLN A 452 -9.13 -3.01 23.86
CA GLN A 452 -9.96 -2.76 22.68
C GLN A 452 -10.22 -4.05 21.89
N ALA A 453 -10.17 -5.23 22.54
CA ALA A 453 -10.31 -6.53 21.88
C ALA A 453 -11.60 -6.68 21.06
N GLU A 454 -12.68 -6.06 21.51
CA GLU A 454 -14.00 -6.12 20.88
C GLU A 454 -14.23 -5.04 19.81
N SER A 455 -13.28 -4.10 19.66
CA SER A 455 -13.40 -2.98 18.73
C SER A 455 -13.60 -3.47 17.30
N THR A 456 -14.58 -2.88 16.64
CA THR A 456 -14.97 -3.23 15.28
C THR A 456 -15.02 -1.97 14.42
N VAL A 457 -14.49 -2.05 13.20
CA VAL A 457 -14.69 -1.03 12.16
C VAL A 457 -15.68 -1.54 11.13
N LYS A 458 -16.53 -0.65 10.61
CA LYS A 458 -17.47 -0.98 9.54
C LYS A 458 -17.28 -0.06 8.34
N PHE A 459 -17.14 -0.66 7.17
CA PHE A 459 -17.11 0.02 5.88
C PHE A 459 -18.33 -0.44 5.08
N THR A 460 -19.14 0.51 4.62
CA THR A 460 -20.41 0.20 3.95
C THR A 460 -20.63 1.08 2.73
N ASN A 461 -21.53 0.70 1.81
CA ASN A 461 -22.02 1.57 0.74
C ASN A 461 -20.88 2.17 -0.14
N ILE A 462 -19.96 1.30 -0.55
CA ILE A 462 -18.80 1.64 -1.38
C ILE A 462 -19.25 1.93 -2.81
N ARG A 463 -18.88 3.09 -3.32
CA ARG A 463 -19.29 3.64 -4.62
C ARG A 463 -18.09 4.22 -5.35
N ILE A 464 -18.02 3.99 -6.65
CA ILE A 464 -17.11 4.69 -7.57
C ILE A 464 -17.90 5.23 -8.76
N GLY A 465 -17.52 6.39 -9.29
CA GLY A 465 -18.09 6.90 -10.53
C GLY A 465 -17.48 8.22 -10.96
N ASP A 466 -18.06 8.82 -12.00
CA ASP A 466 -17.67 10.16 -12.44
C ASP A 466 -17.81 11.17 -11.27
N ILE A 467 -16.96 12.19 -11.25
CA ILE A 467 -16.98 13.22 -10.21
C ILE A 467 -18.39 13.83 -10.07
N GLY A 468 -18.93 13.80 -8.84
CA GLY A 468 -20.26 14.30 -8.51
C GLY A 468 -21.41 13.29 -8.70
N THR A 469 -21.14 12.01 -8.95
CA THR A 469 -22.19 10.99 -9.17
C THR A 469 -22.44 10.08 -7.97
N THR A 470 -21.52 9.96 -7.02
CA THR A 470 -21.65 9.00 -5.90
C THR A 470 -22.47 9.57 -4.73
N VAL A 471 -22.55 10.90 -4.62
CA VAL A 471 -23.34 11.63 -3.62
C VAL A 471 -24.03 12.83 -4.25
N LYS A 472 -25.34 12.94 -4.07
CA LYS A 472 -26.13 14.09 -4.57
C LYS A 472 -25.79 15.36 -3.79
N GLY A 473 -25.66 16.47 -4.51
CA GLY A 473 -25.59 17.81 -3.91
C GLY A 473 -24.20 18.31 -3.50
N ILE A 474 -23.14 17.53 -3.74
CA ILE A 474 -21.76 18.04 -3.61
C ILE A 474 -21.39 18.77 -4.90
N SER A 475 -21.16 20.08 -4.81
CA SER A 475 -20.84 20.92 -5.98
C SER A 475 -19.62 20.37 -6.74
N ILE A 476 -19.71 20.34 -8.06
CA ILE A 476 -18.55 20.11 -8.93
C ILE A 476 -17.88 21.47 -9.04
N GLY A 477 -16.93 21.77 -8.14
CA GLY A 477 -16.17 23.01 -8.21
C GLY A 477 -15.58 23.18 -9.61
N LYS A 478 -15.67 24.37 -10.19
CA LYS A 478 -14.93 24.67 -11.43
C LYS A 478 -13.44 24.69 -11.07
N SER A 479 -12.70 23.64 -11.43
CA SER A 479 -11.24 23.70 -11.42
C SER A 479 -10.82 24.90 -12.28
N SER A 480 -9.92 25.74 -11.76
CA SER A 480 -9.44 26.92 -12.47
C SER A 480 -8.52 26.47 -13.59
N ALA A 481 -9.10 26.12 -14.74
CA ALA A 481 -8.33 25.96 -15.97
C ALA A 481 -7.66 27.30 -16.30
N VAL A 482 -6.33 27.31 -16.34
CA VAL A 482 -5.55 28.42 -16.87
C VAL A 482 -5.85 28.49 -18.36
N THR A 483 -6.77 29.35 -18.76
CA THR A 483 -6.93 29.75 -20.16
C THR A 483 -5.75 30.62 -20.55
N GLN A 484 -4.83 30.08 -21.35
CA GLN A 484 -3.95 30.89 -22.19
C GLN A 484 -4.84 31.61 -23.21
N ASP A 485 -4.85 32.93 -23.10
CA ASP A 485 -5.51 33.83 -24.04
C ASP A 485 -4.57 34.02 -25.24
N ASP A 486 -4.78 33.24 -26.30
CA ASP A 486 -4.23 33.53 -27.62
C ASP A 486 -5.15 34.55 -28.30
N SER A 487 -4.85 35.82 -28.13
CA SER A 487 -5.39 36.88 -28.97
C SER A 487 -4.36 37.25 -30.05
N GLU A 488 -4.52 36.65 -31.23
CA GLU A 488 -3.98 37.19 -32.48
C GLU A 488 -4.61 38.56 -32.77
N GLU A 489 -3.78 39.59 -32.96
CA GLU A 489 -4.18 40.81 -33.65
C GLU A 489 -3.21 41.06 -34.81
N ASP A 490 -3.80 41.21 -36.00
CA ASP A 490 -3.19 41.14 -37.32
C ASP A 490 -2.74 42.52 -37.83
N THR A 491 -1.81 42.50 -38.81
CA THR A 491 -1.38 43.51 -39.79
C THR A 491 -0.33 44.60 -39.45
N PRO A 492 0.43 45.14 -40.45
CA PRO A 492 1.03 44.51 -41.63
C PRO A 492 2.51 44.91 -41.89
N ALA A 493 3.18 44.19 -42.79
CA ALA A 493 4.61 44.30 -43.13
C ALA A 493 5.09 45.65 -43.71
N THR A 494 6.34 46.04 -43.41
CA THR A 494 7.16 46.94 -44.26
C THR A 494 8.66 46.59 -44.16
N LYS A 495 9.37 46.69 -45.30
CA LYS A 495 10.76 46.28 -45.57
C LYS A 495 11.83 47.32 -45.14
N GLN A 496 13.10 46.84 -45.15
CA GLN A 496 14.41 47.53 -45.16
C GLN A 496 15.06 47.72 -43.77
N SER A 497 16.37 47.67 -43.54
CA SER A 497 17.59 47.21 -44.25
C SER A 497 18.76 47.36 -43.24
N ASN A 498 19.85 46.60 -43.41
CA ASN A 498 21.17 46.64 -42.76
C ASN A 498 21.54 47.87 -41.90
N ASP A 499 22.10 47.62 -40.71
CA ASP A 499 23.48 48.01 -40.37
C ASP A 499 23.95 47.39 -39.03
N THR A 500 25.14 46.82 -39.03
CA THR A 500 25.98 46.53 -37.85
C THR A 500 27.02 47.65 -37.75
N PRO A 501 27.57 48.03 -36.57
CA PRO A 501 28.77 47.30 -36.11
C PRO A 501 29.01 47.27 -34.57
N SER A 502 29.64 46.15 -34.14
CA SER A 502 30.72 46.03 -33.14
C SER A 502 30.42 46.31 -31.64
N VAL A 503 30.98 45.62 -30.63
CA VAL A 503 32.24 44.86 -30.51
C VAL A 503 32.17 43.82 -29.38
N ASP A 504 32.85 42.69 -29.60
CA ASP A 504 33.65 41.81 -28.72
C ASP A 504 33.20 41.46 -27.28
N VAL A 505 33.08 40.16 -26.98
CA VAL A 505 34.12 39.36 -26.28
C VAL A 505 33.90 37.86 -26.60
N ALA A 506 34.94 37.18 -27.07
CA ALA A 506 35.01 35.72 -27.11
C ALA A 506 36.31 35.24 -26.44
N ALA A 507 36.16 34.13 -25.68
CA ALA A 507 37.13 33.05 -25.49
C ALA A 507 38.38 33.36 -24.60
N VAL A 508 38.99 32.45 -23.82
CA VAL A 508 38.83 31.02 -23.51
C VAL A 508 39.87 30.64 -22.43
N LYS A 509 39.56 29.63 -21.59
CA LYS A 509 40.42 28.68 -20.82
C LYS A 509 41.50 29.16 -19.83
N GLY A 510 41.55 28.44 -18.69
CA GLY A 510 42.77 28.20 -17.91
C GLY A 510 42.53 27.59 -16.53
N ASN A 511 42.88 26.30 -16.37
CA ASN A 511 43.00 25.57 -15.09
C ASN A 511 43.98 26.25 -14.10
N SER A 512 43.76 26.09 -12.78
CA SER A 512 44.63 25.29 -11.90
C SER A 512 44.17 25.30 -10.45
N GLU A 513 44.42 24.17 -9.78
CA GLU A 513 44.34 23.90 -8.34
C GLU A 513 45.34 24.72 -7.50
N VAL A 514 45.11 24.71 -6.17
CA VAL A 514 46.03 24.60 -4.99
C VAL A 514 45.22 25.17 -3.81
N GLY A 515 44.83 24.41 -2.77
CA GLY A 515 45.66 23.84 -1.67
C GLY A 515 45.72 24.85 -0.50
N GLY A 516 45.54 24.55 0.79
CA GLY A 516 45.37 23.32 1.55
C GLY A 516 45.21 23.65 3.06
N GLU A 517 44.83 22.61 3.83
CA GLU A 517 45.22 22.21 5.20
C GLU A 517 45.28 23.13 6.44
N ALA A 518 45.09 22.41 7.57
CA ALA A 518 45.52 22.63 8.97
C ALA A 518 44.62 23.47 9.87
N ASP A 519 44.47 23.21 11.16
CA ASP A 519 44.59 22.03 12.05
C ASP A 519 44.04 22.49 13.42
N GLU A 520 43.94 21.55 14.36
CA GLU A 520 43.62 21.72 15.79
C GLU A 520 44.20 22.95 16.50
N GLU A 521 43.47 23.49 17.50
CA GLU A 521 44.05 23.62 18.85
C GLU A 521 42.97 23.80 19.93
N ALA A 522 43.15 23.05 21.01
CA ALA A 522 42.49 23.22 22.29
C ALA A 522 43.20 24.31 23.11
N VAL A 523 42.46 25.07 23.93
CA VAL A 523 43.01 25.71 25.12
C VAL A 523 42.03 25.60 26.29
N ASP A 524 42.67 25.25 27.40
CA ASP A 524 42.26 24.85 28.73
C ASP A 524 41.76 25.99 29.64
N GLY A 525 41.09 25.60 30.74
CA GLY A 525 41.25 26.25 32.04
C GLY A 525 40.16 27.21 32.52
N ALA A 526 39.30 26.74 33.43
CA ALA A 526 39.26 27.25 34.82
C ALA A 526 38.24 26.48 35.69
N ALA A 527 38.77 25.78 36.68
CA ALA A 527 38.04 25.13 37.76
C ALA A 527 37.50 26.13 38.80
N THR A 528 36.37 25.81 39.41
CA THR A 528 36.14 26.02 40.85
C THR A 528 35.39 24.82 41.44
N LYS A 529 35.64 24.62 42.72
CA LYS A 529 35.66 23.38 43.51
C LYS A 529 34.57 23.44 44.60
N GLU A 530 34.35 22.29 45.24
CA GLU A 530 33.70 22.01 46.55
C GLU A 530 32.39 21.19 46.45
N THR A 531 32.45 19.86 46.67
CA THR A 531 32.37 19.08 47.96
C THR A 531 30.99 19.18 48.60
N ASP A 532 30.34 18.18 49.18
CA ASP A 532 30.56 16.78 49.53
C ASP A 532 29.16 16.21 49.83
N SER A 533 28.94 14.89 49.68
CA SER A 533 28.53 14.01 50.80
C SER A 533 27.97 12.69 50.28
N GLU A 534 28.70 11.64 50.66
CA GLU A 534 28.41 10.22 50.56
C GLU A 534 27.19 9.81 51.39
N GLU A 535 26.52 8.73 50.98
CA GLU A 535 26.01 7.74 51.94
C GLU A 535 26.17 6.34 51.33
N GLU A 536 27.14 5.59 51.84
CA GLU A 536 27.30 4.15 51.64
C GLU A 536 26.28 3.37 52.48
N VAL A 537 25.75 2.27 51.94
CA VAL A 537 25.57 1.05 52.73
C VAL A 537 26.05 -0.16 51.92
N ASP A 538 27.06 -0.79 52.52
CA ASP A 538 27.81 -1.98 52.17
C ASP A 538 26.97 -3.28 52.23
N GLY A 539 27.37 -4.33 51.50
CA GLY A 539 26.55 -5.56 51.46
C GLY A 539 27.04 -6.81 50.73
N ALA A 540 28.35 -7.10 50.77
CA ALA A 540 28.97 -8.44 50.69
C ALA A 540 29.05 -9.21 49.34
N ALA A 541 30.29 -9.65 49.11
CA ALA A 541 30.86 -10.34 47.96
C ALA A 541 30.63 -11.87 47.92
N THR A 542 30.85 -12.47 46.75
CA THR A 542 31.84 -13.55 46.57
C THR A 542 32.27 -13.64 45.10
N LYS A 543 33.52 -14.05 44.90
CA LYS A 543 34.39 -13.88 43.73
C LYS A 543 34.99 -15.25 43.38
N GLU A 544 34.98 -15.64 42.11
CA GLU A 544 35.89 -16.63 41.48
C GLU A 544 36.10 -16.15 40.02
N THR A 545 37.22 -15.50 39.66
CA THR A 545 38.52 -16.03 39.11
C THR A 545 38.36 -16.81 37.80
N ASP A 546 38.68 -16.17 36.67
CA ASP A 546 39.92 -16.34 35.84
C ASP A 546 39.60 -17.25 34.63
N SER A 547 40.06 -17.07 33.40
CA SER A 547 41.09 -16.23 32.77
C SER A 547 40.89 -16.32 31.24
N GLU A 548 41.15 -15.23 30.54
CA GLU A 548 41.24 -15.13 29.08
C GLU A 548 42.61 -15.61 28.58
N GLU A 549 42.67 -16.20 27.38
CA GLU A 549 43.91 -16.50 26.66
C GLU A 549 43.78 -15.99 25.21
N GLU A 550 44.63 -15.02 24.85
CA GLU A 550 44.92 -14.55 23.49
C GLU A 550 45.71 -15.59 22.70
N VAL A 551 45.52 -15.63 21.37
CA VAL A 551 46.58 -16.12 20.47
C VAL A 551 46.65 -15.32 19.17
N ASP A 552 47.89 -14.98 18.84
CA ASP A 552 48.44 -14.11 17.81
C ASP A 552 48.15 -14.42 16.33
N ALA A 553 48.31 -13.36 15.53
CA ALA A 553 48.40 -13.35 14.08
C ALA A 553 49.80 -13.67 13.55
N ALA A 554 49.89 -14.30 12.37
CA ALA A 554 51.07 -14.23 11.50
C ALA A 554 50.70 -14.28 10.02
N ALA A 555 51.26 -13.32 9.26
CA ALA A 555 51.05 -13.04 7.85
C ALA A 555 52.03 -13.80 6.94
N THR A 556 51.66 -13.97 5.67
CA THR A 556 52.61 -14.13 4.55
C THR A 556 52.23 -13.27 3.34
N LYS A 557 53.21 -12.47 2.90
CA LYS A 557 53.32 -11.67 1.65
C LYS A 557 53.28 -12.60 0.43
N GLY A 558 52.96 -12.23 -0.82
CA GLY A 558 52.83 -10.97 -1.56
C GLY A 558 53.17 -11.24 -3.04
N GLY A 559 52.63 -10.46 -3.99
CA GLY A 559 53.10 -10.43 -5.39
C GLY A 559 52.03 -10.24 -6.47
N ASP A 560 51.91 -9.02 -6.97
CA ASP A 560 51.40 -8.68 -8.33
C ASP A 560 52.59 -8.72 -9.32
N PRO A 561 52.40 -8.96 -10.65
CA PRO A 561 52.23 -7.80 -11.54
C PRO A 561 51.36 -8.02 -12.81
N THR A 562 50.68 -6.93 -13.20
CA THR A 562 50.55 -6.36 -14.57
C THR A 562 49.61 -6.97 -15.62
N ALA A 563 48.54 -6.21 -15.87
CA ALA A 563 48.11 -5.60 -17.15
C ALA A 563 48.10 -6.39 -18.47
N THR A 564 46.90 -6.51 -19.08
CA THR A 564 46.72 -6.18 -20.50
C THR A 564 45.28 -5.78 -20.83
N LYS A 565 45.14 -4.66 -21.55
CA LYS A 565 43.92 -4.13 -22.15
C LYS A 565 43.41 -5.04 -23.28
N LYS A 566 42.09 -5.16 -23.45
CA LYS A 566 41.44 -4.84 -24.74
C LYS A 566 39.94 -4.58 -24.58
N ALA A 567 39.53 -3.48 -25.19
CA ALA A 567 38.16 -3.02 -25.35
C ALA A 567 37.47 -3.69 -26.55
N GLU A 568 36.15 -3.45 -26.60
CA GLU A 568 35.25 -3.35 -27.76
C GLU A 568 34.09 -4.34 -27.77
N GLY A 569 32.89 -3.79 -27.97
CA GLY A 569 31.70 -4.55 -28.30
C GLY A 569 30.39 -3.99 -27.74
N ALA A 570 30.13 -2.69 -27.90
CA ALA A 570 28.76 -2.20 -27.89
C ALA A 570 28.00 -2.84 -29.05
N ASN A 571 26.80 -3.37 -28.81
CA ASN A 571 25.86 -3.67 -29.88
C ASN A 571 24.45 -3.19 -29.50
N PRO A 572 23.70 -2.69 -30.48
CA PRO A 572 22.69 -1.66 -30.28
C PRO A 572 21.30 -2.20 -29.97
N VAL A 573 20.55 -1.31 -29.34
CA VAL A 573 19.10 -1.28 -29.22
C VAL A 573 18.45 -1.47 -30.59
N VAL A 574 17.57 -2.47 -30.70
CA VAL A 574 16.61 -2.61 -31.80
C VAL A 574 15.24 -2.27 -31.23
N PRO A 575 14.50 -1.30 -31.79
CA PRO A 575 13.12 -1.02 -31.40
C PRO A 575 12.21 -2.09 -32.00
N LEU A 576 11.39 -2.72 -31.15
CA LEU A 576 10.29 -3.57 -31.62
C LEU A 576 9.15 -2.66 -32.08
N GLU A 577 8.88 -2.72 -33.37
CA GLU A 577 7.74 -2.09 -34.03
C GLU A 577 6.42 -2.65 -33.48
N ALA A 578 5.45 -1.76 -33.36
CA ALA A 578 4.07 -2.07 -33.04
C ALA A 578 3.44 -2.81 -34.23
N ASP A 579 2.84 -3.97 -33.94
CA ASP A 579 1.99 -4.67 -34.88
C ASP A 579 0.54 -4.28 -34.57
N ASP A 580 0.04 -3.32 -35.36
CA ASP A 580 -1.37 -3.00 -35.48
C ASP A 580 -2.06 -4.14 -36.25
N SER A 581 -2.98 -4.85 -35.61
CA SER A 581 -3.98 -5.64 -36.32
C SER A 581 -5.38 -5.11 -36.04
N GLU A 582 -5.98 -4.64 -37.14
CA GLU A 582 -7.32 -4.10 -37.28
C GLU A 582 -8.39 -5.09 -36.78
N VAL A 583 -9.37 -4.56 -36.03
CA VAL A 583 -10.67 -5.19 -35.80
C VAL A 583 -11.68 -4.47 -36.67
N ASP A 584 -12.17 -5.17 -37.70
CA ASP A 584 -13.29 -4.74 -38.55
C ASP A 584 -14.64 -5.03 -37.83
N PRO A 585 -15.58 -4.07 -37.72
CA PRO A 585 -16.87 -4.30 -37.08
C PRO A 585 -18.01 -4.36 -38.10
N THR A 586 -18.67 -5.52 -38.24
CA THR A 586 -20.08 -5.65 -38.69
C THR A 586 -20.55 -7.05 -38.26
N VAL A 587 -21.72 -7.27 -37.65
CA VAL A 587 -23.06 -7.18 -38.24
C VAL A 587 -24.12 -7.12 -37.13
N ALA A 588 -25.13 -6.28 -37.38
CA ALA A 588 -26.32 -6.08 -36.59
C ALA A 588 -27.33 -7.25 -36.67
N GLY A 589 -28.00 -7.49 -35.54
CA GLY A 589 -29.46 -7.60 -35.45
C GLY A 589 -30.11 -8.95 -35.70
N VAL A 590 -30.78 -9.50 -34.67
CA VAL A 590 -32.19 -9.93 -34.75
C VAL A 590 -32.84 -9.74 -33.37
N ALA A 591 -33.80 -8.82 -33.31
CA ALA A 591 -34.77 -8.71 -32.23
C ALA A 591 -35.91 -9.71 -32.48
N THR A 592 -36.36 -10.42 -31.43
CA THR A 592 -37.72 -10.96 -31.37
C THR A 592 -38.30 -10.67 -29.99
N SER A 593 -39.39 -9.92 -30.01
CA SER A 593 -40.29 -9.61 -28.91
C SER A 593 -41.25 -10.75 -28.65
N VAL A 594 -41.49 -11.10 -27.38
CA VAL A 594 -42.79 -11.61 -26.91
C VAL A 594 -43.03 -11.05 -25.50
N GLY A 595 -44.22 -10.50 -25.28
CA GLY A 595 -44.56 -9.65 -24.15
C GLY A 595 -45.11 -10.32 -22.89
N ALA A 596 -45.08 -9.51 -21.84
CA ALA A 596 -46.07 -9.26 -20.79
C ALA A 596 -46.81 -10.42 -20.11
N GLU A 597 -46.70 -10.47 -18.77
CA GLU A 597 -47.90 -10.43 -17.91
C GLU A 597 -47.59 -9.87 -16.51
N GLU A 598 -48.40 -8.90 -16.09
CA GLU A 598 -48.43 -8.27 -14.77
C GLU A 598 -49.04 -9.21 -13.71
N ALA A 599 -48.56 -9.14 -12.46
CA ALA A 599 -49.42 -9.33 -11.28
C ALA A 599 -48.76 -8.90 -9.95
N SER A 600 -49.24 -7.79 -9.40
CA SER A 600 -49.39 -7.52 -7.96
C SER A 600 -50.54 -6.51 -7.84
N PRO A 601 -51.29 -6.39 -6.70
CA PRO A 601 -50.78 -6.55 -5.33
C PRO A 601 -51.77 -7.23 -4.34
N THR A 602 -51.32 -7.51 -3.12
CA THR A 602 -52.06 -7.16 -1.87
C THR A 602 -51.26 -7.53 -0.61
N LYS A 603 -51.05 -6.52 0.24
CA LYS A 603 -50.79 -6.59 1.70
C LYS A 603 -52.16 -6.49 2.41
N PRO A 604 -52.36 -6.89 3.71
CA PRO A 604 -51.79 -6.10 4.81
C PRO A 604 -51.51 -6.80 6.18
N THR A 605 -50.60 -6.17 6.94
CA THR A 605 -50.55 -5.91 8.41
C THR A 605 -50.73 -7.03 9.47
N ALA A 606 -49.75 -7.19 10.39
CA ALA A 606 -49.74 -6.55 11.74
C ALA A 606 -48.81 -7.25 12.78
N ALA A 607 -47.96 -6.43 13.43
CA ALA A 607 -47.48 -6.40 14.83
C ALA A 607 -47.39 -7.68 15.73
N CYS A 608 -46.23 -7.90 16.38
CA CYS A 608 -46.07 -7.78 17.85
C CYS A 608 -44.65 -8.07 18.41
N LYS A 609 -44.19 -7.13 19.27
CA LYS A 609 -43.58 -7.24 20.62
C LYS A 609 -42.30 -8.04 20.94
N ARG A 610 -41.37 -7.25 21.53
CA ARG A 610 -40.33 -7.53 22.55
C ARG A 610 -40.71 -8.53 23.65
N ARG A 611 -39.70 -9.26 24.14
CA ARG A 611 -39.30 -9.62 25.54
C ARG A 611 -38.06 -10.53 25.38
N HIS A 612 -36.99 -10.49 26.17
CA HIS A 612 -36.73 -9.88 27.47
C HIS A 612 -35.24 -9.54 27.60
#